data_AF-A0A2H6NA28-F1
#
_entry.id   AF-A0A2H6NA28-F1
#
_cell.length_a   1.000
_cell.length_b   1.000
_cell.length_c   1.000
_cell.angle_alpha   90.00
_cell.angle_beta   90.00
_cell.angle_gamma   90.00
#
_symmetry.space_group_name_H-M   'P 1'
#
loop_
_entity.id
_entity.type
_entity.pdbx_description
1 polymer ?
#
loop_
_entity_poly.entity_id
_entity_poly.type
_entity_poly.pdbx_seq_one_letter_code
_entity_poly.pdbx_strand_id
1 'polypeptide(L)'
;CLNLPYFLRYINRFRDAVSANSFFIMPATVADATAVRNGFHSLVIDVTMALDTLSLPVLEPLTPARLQDVTVLALSCLYAGVSVATCMAILHVGTTQQVRTGSTSSKEEDYENDAAIIVPTRVEIYDL
;
A
#
# COMPACT_ATOMS: atom_id res chain seq x y z
N CYS A 1 -20.27 2.72 2.68
CA CYS A 1 -20.08 4.11 3.13
C CYS A 1 -18.69 4.30 3.76
N LEU A 2 -17.64 4.03 3.00
CA LEU A 2 -16.25 4.17 3.46
C LEU A 2 -15.54 4.86 2.29
N ASN A 3 -15.42 6.18 2.36
CA ASN A 3 -14.71 7.00 1.38
C ASN A 3 -13.21 6.78 1.64
N LEU A 4 -12.63 5.78 1.00
CA LEU A 4 -11.19 5.48 1.03
C LEU A 4 -10.57 5.88 -0.31
N PRO A 5 -10.45 7.18 -0.61
CA PRO A 5 -10.01 7.65 -1.93
C PRO A 5 -8.58 7.17 -2.26
N TYR A 6 -7.72 6.98 -1.26
CA TYR A 6 -6.34 6.55 -1.47
C TYR A 6 -6.28 5.05 -1.77
N PHE A 7 -6.98 4.23 -1.01
CA PHE A 7 -7.00 2.79 -1.28
C PHE A 7 -7.81 2.44 -2.55
N LEU A 8 -8.90 3.16 -2.82
CA LEU A 8 -9.70 2.98 -4.04
C LEU A 8 -8.88 3.22 -5.31
N ARG A 9 -7.91 4.15 -5.26
CA ARG A 9 -6.97 4.37 -6.37
C ARG A 9 -6.11 3.13 -6.66
N TYR A 10 -5.66 2.40 -5.63
CA TYR A 10 -4.91 1.15 -5.80
C TYR A 10 -5.81 0.01 -6.27
N ILE A 11 -7.06 -0.07 -5.79
CA ILE A 11 -8.05 -1.04 -6.26
C ILE A 11 -8.37 -0.84 -7.74
N ASN A 12 -8.59 0.40 -8.18
CA ASN A 12 -8.86 0.71 -9.58
C ASN A 12 -7.66 0.39 -10.47
N ARG A 13 -6.43 0.76 -10.05
CA ARG A 13 -5.21 0.39 -10.78
C ARG A 13 -5.02 -1.12 -10.90
N PHE A 14 -5.32 -1.86 -9.83
CA PHE A 14 -5.27 -3.32 -9.86
C PHE A 14 -6.30 -3.88 -10.84
N ARG A 15 -7.55 -3.41 -10.78
CA ARG A 15 -8.62 -3.83 -11.70
C ARG A 15 -8.30 -3.48 -13.15
N ASP A 16 -7.74 -2.31 -13.42
CA ASP A 16 -7.34 -1.91 -14.78
C ASP A 16 -6.20 -2.79 -15.30
N ALA A 17 -5.18 -3.08 -14.47
CA ALA A 17 -4.09 -3.97 -14.84
C ALA A 17 -4.59 -5.39 -15.17
N VAL A 18 -5.49 -5.94 -14.35
CA VAL A 18 -6.04 -7.29 -14.56
C VAL A 18 -7.03 -7.33 -15.73
N SER A 19 -7.89 -6.33 -15.88
CA SER A 19 -8.94 -6.30 -16.92
C SER A 19 -8.41 -5.96 -18.31
N ALA A 20 -7.43 -5.06 -18.40
CA ALA A 20 -6.81 -4.68 -19.67
C ALA A 20 -5.59 -5.55 -20.02
N ASN A 21 -5.27 -6.57 -19.20
CA ASN A 21 -4.04 -7.35 -19.28
C ASN A 21 -2.79 -6.44 -19.41
N SER A 22 -2.82 -5.35 -18.63
CA SER A 22 -1.89 -4.24 -18.68
C SER A 22 -0.88 -4.32 -17.54
N PHE A 23 0.22 -3.59 -17.67
CA PHE A 23 1.30 -3.61 -16.69
C PHE A 23 0.92 -2.87 -15.41
N PHE A 24 1.38 -3.36 -14.26
CA PHE A 24 1.21 -2.69 -12.98
C PHE A 24 2.01 -1.38 -12.93
N ILE A 25 1.33 -0.24 -12.82
CA ILE A 25 1.97 1.07 -12.83
C ILE A 25 2.60 1.36 -11.46
N MET A 26 3.92 1.18 -11.35
CA MET A 26 4.69 1.52 -10.15
C MET A 26 5.42 2.86 -10.32
N PRO A 27 5.70 3.58 -9.22
CA PRO A 27 6.56 4.76 -9.28
C PRO A 27 7.95 4.34 -9.77
N ALA A 28 8.49 5.09 -10.72
CA ALA A 28 9.77 4.80 -11.35
C ALA A 28 10.83 5.88 -11.07
N THR A 29 10.41 7.04 -10.54
CA THR A 29 11.28 8.18 -10.26
C THR A 29 11.21 8.59 -8.80
N VAL A 30 12.24 9.29 -8.32
CA VAL A 30 12.28 9.86 -6.97
C VAL A 30 11.14 10.86 -6.75
N ALA A 31 10.77 11.63 -7.78
CA ALA A 31 9.66 12.59 -7.72
C ALA A 31 8.31 11.87 -7.52
N ASP A 32 8.06 10.80 -8.28
CA ASP A 32 6.85 9.98 -8.13
C ASP A 32 6.81 9.30 -6.76
N ALA A 33 7.94 8.74 -6.32
CA ALA A 33 8.05 8.09 -5.02
C ALA A 33 7.80 9.06 -3.86
N THR A 34 8.28 10.31 -3.96
CA THR A 34 8.04 11.35 -2.96
C THR A 34 6.56 11.76 -2.92
N ALA A 35 5.92 11.90 -4.08
CA ALA A 35 4.50 12.23 -4.16
C ALA A 35 3.61 11.12 -3.56
N VAL A 36 3.96 9.86 -3.80
CA VAL A 36 3.24 8.71 -3.23
C VAL A 36 3.51 8.59 -1.72
N ARG A 37 4.74 8.86 -1.26
CA ARG A 37 5.11 8.87 0.18
C ARG A 37 4.23 9.82 0.99
N ASN A 38 3.93 11.00 0.46
CA ASN A 38 3.08 11.97 1.13
C ASN A 38 1.65 11.47 1.39
N GLY A 39 1.20 10.43 0.68
CA GLY A 39 -0.09 9.79 0.87
C GLY A 39 -0.05 8.52 1.73
N PHE A 40 1.12 8.08 2.22
CA PHE A 40 1.25 6.82 2.97
C PHE A 40 0.40 6.78 4.22
N HIS A 41 0.41 7.84 5.02
CA HIS A 41 -0.36 7.89 6.25
C HIS A 41 -1.87 7.69 5.98
N SER A 42 -2.41 8.37 4.97
CA SER A 42 -3.80 8.19 4.55
C SER A 42 -4.07 6.81 3.94
N LEU A 43 -3.11 6.24 3.20
CA LEU A 43 -3.23 4.90 2.64
C LEU A 43 -3.26 3.81 3.72
N VAL A 44 -2.46 3.96 4.78
CA VAL A 44 -2.46 3.04 5.93
C VAL A 44 -3.80 3.07 6.64
N ILE A 45 -4.32 4.27 6.94
CA ILE A 45 -5.63 4.43 7.58
C ILE A 45 -6.73 3.75 6.74
N ASP A 46 -6.74 3.99 5.43
CA ASP A 46 -7.71 3.39 4.51
C ASP A 46 -7.59 1.86 4.50
N VAL A 47 -6.37 1.31 4.37
CA VAL A 47 -6.14 -0.13 4.32
C VAL A 47 -6.51 -0.82 5.64
N THR A 48 -6.15 -0.22 6.78
CA THR A 48 -6.52 -0.74 8.11
C THR A 48 -8.03 -0.72 8.30
N MET A 49 -8.72 0.36 7.93
CA MET A 49 -10.19 0.40 7.98
C MET A 49 -10.84 -0.67 7.10
N ALA A 50 -10.30 -0.91 5.90
CA ALA A 50 -10.81 -1.95 5.01
C ALA A 50 -10.59 -3.36 5.60
N LEU A 51 -9.43 -3.63 6.19
CA LEU A 51 -9.11 -4.89 6.86
C LEU A 51 -9.96 -5.14 8.10
N ASP A 52 -10.19 -4.12 8.93
CA ASP A 52 -11.07 -4.22 10.10
C ASP A 52 -12.52 -4.55 9.71
N THR A 53 -12.99 -4.03 8.57
CA THR A 53 -14.32 -4.41 8.06
C THR A 53 -14.40 -5.83 7.53
N LEU A 54 -13.28 -6.41 7.08
CA LEU A 54 -13.18 -7.80 6.60
C LEU A 54 -13.01 -8.80 7.75
N SER A 55 -12.44 -8.39 8.88
CA SER A 55 -12.24 -9.25 10.06
C SER A 55 -13.50 -9.37 10.93
N LEU A 56 -14.52 -8.52 10.69
CA LEU A 56 -15.81 -8.65 11.36
C LEU A 56 -16.49 -9.97 10.94
N PRO A 57 -16.96 -10.79 11.91
CA PRO A 57 -17.51 -12.14 11.68
C PRO A 57 -18.87 -12.17 10.95
N VAL A 58 -19.24 -11.10 10.24
CA VAL A 58 -20.52 -10.93 9.54
C VAL A 58 -20.50 -11.52 8.11
N LEU A 59 -19.40 -12.18 7.71
CA LEU A 59 -19.15 -12.71 6.36
C LEU A 59 -19.77 -14.10 6.08
N GLU A 60 -20.93 -14.41 6.67
CA GLU A 60 -21.74 -15.55 6.26
C GLU A 60 -22.86 -15.07 5.32
N PRO A 61 -22.98 -15.58 4.08
CA PRO A 61 -22.31 -16.74 3.47
C PRO A 61 -21.16 -16.35 2.52
N LEU A 62 -20.14 -17.21 2.43
CA LEU A 62 -19.07 -17.19 1.40
C LEU A 62 -19.68 -17.44 0.00
N THR A 63 -20.36 -16.44 -0.54
CA THR A 63 -20.77 -16.44 -1.94
C THR A 63 -19.56 -16.17 -2.82
N PRO A 64 -19.46 -16.76 -4.03
CA PRO A 64 -18.31 -16.58 -4.92
C PRO A 64 -18.06 -15.10 -5.27
N ALA A 65 -19.11 -14.28 -5.29
CA ALA A 65 -19.01 -12.83 -5.47
C ALA A 65 -18.26 -12.14 -4.31
N ARG A 66 -18.51 -12.53 -3.06
CA ARG A 66 -17.81 -11.99 -1.89
C ARG A 66 -16.38 -12.47 -1.80
N LEU A 67 -16.12 -13.72 -2.17
CA LEU A 67 -14.76 -14.25 -2.28
C LEU A 67 -13.95 -13.44 -3.31
N GLN A 68 -14.56 -13.10 -4.44
CA GLN A 68 -13.92 -12.27 -5.46
C GLN A 68 -13.66 -10.85 -4.96
N ASP A 69 -14.60 -10.22 -4.27
CA ASP A 69 -14.42 -8.90 -3.65
C ASP A 69 -13.25 -8.90 -2.65
N VAL A 70 -13.20 -9.88 -1.74
CA VAL A 70 -12.12 -10.05 -0.76
C VAL A 70 -10.79 -10.31 -1.47
N THR A 71 -10.76 -11.15 -2.51
CA THR A 71 -9.55 -11.44 -3.28
C THR A 71 -9.01 -10.19 -3.96
N VAL A 72 -9.88 -9.41 -4.62
CA VAL A 72 -9.50 -8.14 -5.25
C VAL A 72 -8.96 -7.17 -4.21
N LEU A 73 -9.58 -7.11 -3.03
CA LEU A 73 -9.17 -6.23 -1.94
C LEU A 73 -7.79 -6.63 -1.37
N ALA A 74 -7.58 -7.92 -1.13
CA ALA A 74 -6.32 -8.48 -0.66
C ALA A 74 -5.19 -8.25 -1.68
N LEU A 75 -5.44 -8.52 -2.97
CA LEU A 75 -4.46 -8.28 -4.04
C LEU A 75 -4.17 -6.78 -4.25
N SER A 76 -5.18 -5.92 -4.10
CA SER A 76 -5.00 -4.47 -4.17
C SER A 76 -4.19 -3.94 -2.99
N CYS A 77 -4.40 -4.48 -1.79
CA CYS A 77 -3.58 -4.21 -0.60
C CYS A 77 -2.14 -4.69 -0.82
N LEU A 78 -1.97 -5.89 -1.39
CA LEU A 78 -0.66 -6.42 -1.74
C LEU A 78 0.07 -5.49 -2.72
N TYR A 79 -0.62 -5.05 -3.76
CA TYR A 79 -0.10 -4.11 -4.75
C TYR A 79 0.25 -2.75 -4.14
N ALA A 80 -0.60 -2.21 -3.26
CA ALA A 80 -0.33 -0.98 -2.52
C ALA A 80 0.97 -1.10 -1.71
N GLY A 81 1.13 -2.18 -0.94
CA GLY A 81 2.36 -2.40 -0.15
C GLY A 81 3.62 -2.63 -1.00
N VAL A 82 3.52 -3.30 -2.15
CA VAL A 82 4.66 -3.43 -3.09
C VAL A 82 5.02 -2.06 -3.67
N SER A 83 4.03 -1.23 -3.99
CA SER A 83 4.26 0.14 -4.44
C SER A 83 4.94 0.99 -3.36
N VAL A 84 4.54 0.85 -2.09
CA VAL A 84 5.18 1.51 -0.94
C VAL A 84 6.63 1.05 -0.78
N ALA A 85 6.89 -0.26 -0.80
CA ALA A 85 8.24 -0.82 -0.72
C ALA A 85 9.14 -0.32 -1.87
N THR A 86 8.59 -0.24 -3.07
CA THR A 86 9.30 0.30 -4.23
C THR A 86 9.60 1.79 -4.04
N CYS A 87 8.62 2.59 -3.59
CA CYS A 87 8.87 3.98 -3.26
C CYS A 87 10.02 4.12 -2.26
N MET A 88 10.02 3.33 -1.19
CA MET A 88 11.08 3.38 -0.18
C MET A 88 12.43 2.97 -0.77
N ALA A 89 12.50 1.93 -1.60
CA ALA A 89 13.72 1.55 -2.30
C ALA A 89 14.25 2.67 -3.23
N ILE A 90 13.37 3.30 -4.00
CA ILE A 90 13.73 4.42 -4.90
C ILE A 90 14.20 5.63 -4.09
N LEU A 91 13.51 5.96 -3.00
CA LEU A 91 13.91 7.07 -2.13
C LEU A 91 15.24 6.78 -1.44
N HIS A 92 15.48 5.56 -0.98
CA HIS A 92 16.73 5.15 -0.33
C HIS A 92 17.93 5.19 -1.30
N VAL A 93 17.74 4.75 -2.54
CA VAL A 93 18.76 4.86 -3.61
C VAL A 93 18.96 6.32 -4.05
N GLY A 94 17.86 7.09 -4.11
CA GLY A 94 17.90 8.52 -4.42
C GLY A 94 18.61 9.35 -3.35
N THR A 95 18.41 9.05 -2.06
CA THR A 95 19.07 9.72 -0.95
C THR A 95 20.53 9.34 -0.82
N THR A 96 20.91 8.08 -1.11
CA THR A 96 22.34 7.68 -1.20
C THR A 96 23.08 8.39 -2.33
N GLN A 97 22.41 8.79 -3.40
CA GLN A 97 22.96 9.72 -4.41
C GLN A 97 23.02 11.19 -3.95
N GLN A 98 22.22 11.60 -2.95
CA GLN A 98 22.17 12.96 -2.39
C GLN A 98 23.11 13.17 -1.17
N VAL A 99 23.96 12.21 -0.82
CA VAL A 99 25.00 12.34 0.25
C VAL A 99 26.15 13.28 -0.16
N ARG A 100 25.82 14.41 -0.78
CA ARG A 100 26.69 15.57 -0.87
C ARG A 100 26.12 16.84 -0.25
N THR A 101 24.92 16.85 0.33
CA THR A 101 24.44 18.11 0.97
C THR A 101 23.41 17.91 2.10
N GLY A 102 23.86 18.07 3.35
CA GLY A 102 23.18 18.86 4.39
C GLY A 102 21.93 18.32 5.12
N SER A 103 22.16 17.71 6.29
CA SER A 103 21.45 17.92 7.58
C SER A 103 19.92 18.17 7.62
N THR A 104 19.12 17.16 8.01
CA THR A 104 17.93 17.27 8.90
C THR A 104 17.49 15.88 9.40
N SER A 105 17.97 15.45 10.57
CA SER A 105 17.83 14.06 11.08
C SER A 105 16.54 13.76 11.85
N SER A 106 15.66 14.73 12.10
CA SER A 106 14.55 14.55 13.08
C SER A 106 13.19 14.16 12.48
N LYS A 107 13.04 14.14 11.15
CA LYS A 107 11.76 13.81 10.49
C LYS A 107 11.78 12.46 9.79
N GLU A 108 12.92 11.79 9.71
CA GLU A 108 13.08 10.53 8.96
C GLU A 108 12.65 9.31 9.81
N GLU A 109 12.89 9.37 11.12
CA GLU A 109 12.57 8.30 12.08
C GLU A 109 11.07 7.97 12.13
N ASP A 110 10.19 8.97 12.01
CA ASP A 110 8.74 8.76 12.04
C ASP A 110 8.22 7.98 10.82
N TYR A 111 8.80 8.19 9.62
CA TYR A 111 8.40 7.48 8.40
C TYR A 111 8.92 6.04 8.37
N GLU A 112 10.07 5.81 9.01
CA GLU A 112 10.65 4.47 9.14
C GLU A 112 9.82 3.62 10.10
N ASN A 113 9.32 4.21 11.19
CA ASN A 113 8.39 3.56 12.10
C ASN A 113 7.05 3.20 11.42
N ASP A 114 6.48 4.12 10.63
CA ASP A 114 5.25 3.85 9.86
C ASP A 114 5.46 2.74 8.82
N ALA A 115 6.63 2.71 8.16
CA ALA A 115 6.99 1.64 7.21
C ALA A 115 7.21 0.29 7.91
N ALA A 116 7.79 0.31 9.11
CA ALA A 116 8.02 -0.87 9.93
C ALA A 116 6.73 -1.49 10.48
N ILE A 117 5.60 -0.79 10.46
CA ILE A 117 4.27 -1.35 10.80
C ILE A 117 3.61 -2.02 9.58
N ILE A 118 3.88 -1.53 8.36
CA ILE A 118 3.29 -2.06 7.11
C ILE A 118 3.96 -3.38 6.68
N VAL A 119 5.24 -3.57 6.99
CA VAL A 119 6.03 -4.74 6.58
C VAL A 119 5.63 -6.03 7.34
N PRO A 120 5.38 -6.03 8.67
CA PRO A 120 5.08 -7.25 9.42
C PRO A 120 3.64 -7.76 9.28
N THR A 121 2.68 -6.95 8.83
CA THR A 121 1.25 -7.37 8.74
C THR A 121 0.97 -8.43 7.66
N ARG A 122 2.00 -9.04 7.05
CA ARG A 122 1.87 -9.96 5.91
C ARG A 122 2.08 -11.43 6.21
N VAL A 123 2.59 -11.82 7.37
CA VAL A 123 2.91 -13.25 7.63
C VAL A 123 1.82 -13.94 8.46
N GLU A 124 1.14 -13.24 9.36
CA GLU A 124 0.14 -13.87 10.25
C GLU A 124 -1.18 -14.24 9.56
N ILE A 125 -1.41 -13.84 8.31
CA ILE A 125 -2.62 -14.18 7.55
C ILE A 125 -2.53 -15.60 6.91
N TYR A 126 -1.34 -16.21 6.86
CA TYR A 126 -1.13 -17.54 6.25
C TYR A 126 -0.87 -18.67 7.25
N ASP A 127 -0.90 -18.40 8.56
CA ASP A 127 -0.65 -19.39 9.63
C ASP A 127 -1.93 -19.86 10.35
N LEU A 128 -3.10 -19.68 9.72
CA LEU A 128 -4.41 -20.14 10.21
C LEU A 128 -5.12 -21.05 9.20
#